data_AF-E4KN51-F1
#
_entry.id   AF-E4KN51-F1
#
_cell.length_a   1.000
_cell.length_b   1.000
_cell.length_c   1.000
_cell.angle_alpha   90.00
_cell.angle_beta   90.00
_cell.angle_gamma   90.00
#
_symmetry.space_group_name_H-M   'P 1'
#
loop_
_entity.id
_entity.type
_entity.pdbx_description
1 polymer ?
#
loop_
_entity_poly.entity_id
_entity_poly.type
_entity_poly.pdbx_seq_one_letter_code
_entity_poly.pdbx_strand_id
1 'polypeptide(L)'
;MGMINRWYDILKLLVSHHQVSIKTFKKQLSLSNQTIQKTIIQLNRELQGIALIEEVEDKYQISIVDFDSFNKIMQGSLKKQTDFNSSS
;
A
#
# COMPACT_ATOMS: atom_id res chain seq x y z
N MET A 1 15.53 3.28 2.95
CA MET A 1 14.16 2.84 3.31
C MET A 1 13.78 1.62 2.49
N GLY A 2 13.47 0.50 3.14
CA GLY A 2 13.09 -0.74 2.48
C GLY A 2 11.74 -0.63 1.76
N MET A 3 11.50 -1.50 0.78
CA MET A 3 10.25 -1.60 0.01
C MET A 3 9.02 -1.68 0.92
N ILE A 4 9.12 -2.50 1.97
CA ILE A 4 8.05 -2.73 2.95
C ILE A 4 7.68 -1.45 3.70
N ASN A 5 8.64 -0.58 4.03
CA ASN A 5 8.33 0.69 4.69
C ASN A 5 7.46 1.57 3.78
N ARG A 6 7.75 1.60 2.47
CA ARG A 6 6.96 2.40 1.50
C ARG A 6 5.53 1.88 1.40
N TRP A 7 5.32 0.57 1.46
CA TRP A 7 4.00 -0.03 1.52
C TRP A 7 3.22 0.43 2.75
N TYR A 8 3.84 0.36 3.93
CA TYR A 8 3.22 0.86 5.15
C TYR A 8 2.92 2.35 5.09
N ASP A 9 3.81 3.16 4.54
CA ASP A 9 3.57 4.60 4.41
C ASP A 9 2.38 4.89 3.47
N ILE A 10 2.25 4.16 2.36
CA ILE A 10 1.09 4.27 1.45
C ILE A 10 -0.20 3.86 2.16
N LEU A 11 -0.19 2.70 2.84
CA LEU A 11 -1.36 2.21 3.57
C LEU A 11 -1.80 3.16 4.68
N LYS A 12 -0.85 3.66 5.48
CA LYS A 12 -1.15 4.64 6.53
C LYS A 12 -1.79 5.90 5.96
N LEU A 13 -1.30 6.40 4.82
CA LEU A 13 -1.89 7.56 4.16
C LEU A 13 -3.32 7.26 3.70
N LEU A 14 -3.58 6.11 3.08
CA LEU A 14 -4.91 5.74 2.59
C LEU A 14 -5.92 5.43 3.72
N VAL A 15 -5.45 4.86 4.84
CA VAL A 15 -6.30 4.61 6.01
C VAL A 15 -6.58 5.91 6.77
N SER A 16 -5.59 6.81 6.88
CA SER A 16 -5.78 8.10 7.56
C SER A 16 -6.58 9.10 6.71
N HIS A 17 -6.42 9.02 5.39
CA HIS A 17 -7.10 9.85 4.42
C HIS A 17 -7.84 8.95 3.46
N HIS A 18 -9.17 8.90 3.59
CA HIS A 18 -10.08 8.09 2.77
C HIS A 18 -9.77 8.14 1.26
N GLN A 19 -9.24 9.28 0.78
CA GLN A 19 -8.72 9.44 -0.57
C GLN A 19 -7.40 10.24 -0.55
N VAL A 20 -6.41 9.79 -1.31
CA VAL A 20 -5.08 10.41 -1.39
C VAL A 20 -4.70 10.67 -2.85
N SER A 21 -4.42 11.92 -3.20
CA SER A 21 -3.92 12.26 -4.54
C SER A 21 -2.47 11.80 -4.75
N ILE A 22 -2.10 11.55 -6.01
CA ILE A 22 -0.70 11.25 -6.37
C ILE A 22 0.28 12.34 -5.92
N LYS A 23 -0.17 13.61 -5.90
CA LYS A 23 0.63 14.75 -5.44
C LYS A 23 0.93 14.65 -3.94
N THR A 24 -0.04 14.20 -3.15
CA THR A 24 0.13 13.97 -1.71
C THR A 24 1.14 12.85 -1.45
N PHE A 25 1.03 11.73 -2.17
CA PHE A 25 2.03 10.66 -2.07
C PHE A 25 3.42 11.13 -2.44
N LYS A 26 3.57 11.86 -3.54
CA LYS A 26 4.86 12.42 -3.97
C LYS A 26 5.45 13.35 -2.90
N LYS A 27 4.62 14.20 -2.26
CA LYS A 27 5.07 15.10 -1.20
C LYS A 27 5.49 14.37 0.07
N GLN A 28 4.74 13.34 0.49
CA GLN A 28 4.99 12.60 1.73
C GLN A 28 6.11 11.58 1.59
N LEU A 29 6.13 10.84 0.48
CA LEU A 29 7.08 9.76 0.23
C LEU A 29 8.35 10.24 -0.48
N SER A 30 8.35 11.45 -1.04
CA SER A 30 9.44 11.97 -1.90
C SER A 30 9.78 11.02 -3.07
N LEU A 31 8.77 10.37 -3.64
CA LEU A 31 8.90 9.40 -4.74
C LEU A 31 8.32 9.96 -6.05
N SER A 32 8.83 9.48 -7.18
CA SER A 32 8.24 9.77 -8.49
C SER A 32 6.89 9.08 -8.66
N ASN A 33 6.00 9.67 -9.48
CA ASN A 33 4.68 9.07 -9.78
C ASN A 33 4.80 7.63 -10.27
N GLN A 34 5.76 7.35 -11.15
CA GLN A 34 6.02 5.99 -11.65
C GLN A 34 6.40 5.02 -10.54
N THR A 35 7.20 5.46 -9.56
CA THR A 35 7.59 4.61 -8.43
C THR A 35 6.41 4.35 -7.51
N ILE A 36 5.57 5.37 -7.27
CA ILE A 36 4.35 5.24 -6.47
C ILE A 36 3.39 4.24 -7.13
N GLN A 37 3.10 4.40 -8.42
CA GLN A 37 2.23 3.48 -9.16
C GLN A 37 2.76 2.05 -9.13
N LYS A 38 4.06 1.83 -9.39
CA LYS A 38 4.65 0.49 -9.26
C LYS A 38 4.50 -0.08 -7.86
N THR A 39 4.71 0.76 -6.83
CA THR A 39 4.59 0.36 -5.44
C THR A 39 3.16 -0.03 -5.10
N ILE A 40 2.15 0.72 -5.57
CA ILE A 40 0.72 0.43 -5.40
C ILE A 40 0.36 -0.88 -6.13
N ILE A 41 0.83 -1.08 -7.35
CA ILE A 41 0.58 -2.32 -8.12
C ILE A 41 1.14 -3.53 -7.37
N GLN A 42 2.37 -3.43 -6.84
CA GLN A 42 2.96 -4.51 -6.05
C GLN A 42 2.21 -4.74 -4.75
N LEU A 43 1.82 -3.66 -4.07
CA LEU A 43 1.04 -3.72 -2.83
C LEU A 43 -0.33 -4.37 -3.05
N ASN A 44 -1.03 -4.06 -4.15
CA ASN A 44 -2.29 -4.71 -4.50
C ASN A 44 -2.14 -6.21 -4.75
N ARG A 45 -0.98 -6.67 -5.24
CA ARG A 45 -0.71 -8.11 -5.38
C ARG A 45 -0.55 -8.78 -4.02
N GLU A 46 0.17 -8.15 -3.10
CA GLU A 46 0.31 -8.68 -1.73
C GLU A 46 -1.01 -8.65 -0.95
N LEU A 47 -1.84 -7.64 -1.21
CA LEU A 47 -3.16 -7.47 -0.59
C LEU A 47 -4.27 -8.21 -1.34
N GLN A 48 -3.94 -9.03 -2.34
CA GLN A 48 -4.94 -9.70 -3.16
C GLN A 48 -5.87 -10.54 -2.26
N GLY A 49 -7.18 -10.26 -2.33
CA GLY A 49 -8.20 -10.91 -1.49
C GLY A 49 -8.35 -10.31 -0.07
N ILE A 50 -7.52 -9.33 0.31
CA ILE A 50 -7.55 -8.66 1.61
C ILE A 50 -8.02 -7.20 1.45
N ALA A 51 -7.37 -6.44 0.56
CA ALA A 51 -7.71 -5.06 0.28
C ALA A 51 -7.30 -4.70 -1.15
N LEU A 52 -7.95 -3.69 -1.72
CA LEU A 52 -7.67 -3.20 -3.05
C LEU A 52 -7.47 -1.69 -3.01
N ILE A 53 -6.35 -1.23 -3.55
CA ILE A 53 -6.10 0.19 -3.78
C ILE A 53 -6.46 0.49 -5.22
N GLU A 54 -7.43 1.36 -5.41
CA GLU A 54 -7.97 1.73 -6.72
C GLU A 54 -7.83 3.24 -6.93
N GLU A 55 -7.63 3.63 -8.19
CA GLU A 55 -7.56 5.03 -8.59
C GLU A 55 -8.94 5.48 -9.08
N VAL A 56 -9.53 6.45 -8.41
CA VAL A 56 -10.83 7.05 -8.70
C VAL A 56 -10.65 8.56 -8.75
N GLU A 57 -10.96 9.17 -9.90
CA GLU A 57 -10.91 10.62 -10.12
C GLU A 57 -9.56 11.27 -9.70
N ASP A 58 -8.43 10.75 -10.18
CA ASP A 58 -7.05 11.23 -9.88
C ASP A 58 -6.63 11.07 -8.40
N LYS A 59 -7.40 10.30 -7.64
CA LYS A 59 -7.12 9.97 -6.24
C LYS A 59 -7.08 8.47 -6.04
N TYR A 60 -6.26 8.02 -5.11
CA TYR A 60 -6.26 6.64 -4.68
C TYR A 60 -7.11 6.49 -3.44
N GLN A 61 -7.89 5.42 -3.41
CA GLN A 61 -8.66 4.99 -2.24
C GLN A 61 -8.37 3.52 -1.95
N ILE A 62 -8.58 3.12 -0.71
CA ILE A 62 -8.44 1.72 -0.30
C ILE A 62 -9.79 1.13 0.05
N SER A 63 -10.10 0.00 -0.58
CA SER A 63 -11.27 -0.82 -0.34
C SER A 63 -10.85 -2.06 0.44
N ILE A 64 -11.21 -2.15 1.72
CA ILE A 64 -10.85 -3.28 2.58
C ILE A 64 -11.91 -4.37 2.40
N VAL A 65 -11.49 -5.55 1.94
CA VAL A 65 -12.37 -6.71 1.72
C VAL A 65 -12.38 -7.58 2.98
N ASP A 66 -11.20 -7.90 3.52
CA ASP A 66 -11.04 -8.70 4.74
C ASP A 66 -10.34 -7.88 5.83
N PHE A 67 -11.13 -7.34 6.75
CA PHE A 67 -10.63 -6.45 7.80
C PHE A 67 -9.68 -7.17 8.77
N ASP A 68 -9.91 -8.43 9.10
CA ASP A 68 -9.07 -9.18 10.04
C ASP A 68 -7.64 -9.38 9.49
N SER A 69 -7.55 -9.82 8.24
CA SER A 69 -6.28 -9.97 7.52
C SER A 69 -5.60 -8.62 7.30
N PHE A 70 -6.36 -7.58 6.95
CA PHE A 70 -5.82 -6.24 6.79
C PHE A 70 -5.25 -5.69 8.11
N ASN A 71 -5.95 -5.88 9.22
CA ASN A 71 -5.50 -5.47 10.54
C ASN A 71 -4.22 -6.20 10.96
N LYS A 72 -4.12 -7.51 10.69
CA LYS A 72 -2.88 -8.29 10.90
C LYS A 72 -1.72 -7.72 10.09
N ILE A 73 -1.97 -7.33 8.84
CA ILE A 73 -0.97 -6.66 7.99
C ILE A 73 -0.53 -5.34 8.63
N MET A 74 -1.47 -4.50 9.07
CA MET A 74 -1.17 -3.22 9.70
C MET A 74 -0.37 -3.36 11.02
N GLN A 75 -0.51 -4.49 11.71
CA GLN A 75 0.27 -4.83 12.90
C GLN A 75 1.70 -5.32 12.61
N GLY A 76 2.11 -5.43 11.34
CA GLY A 76 3.47 -5.80 10.98
C GLY A 76 3.60 -7.08 10.16
N SER A 77 2.50 -7.79 9.87
CA SER A 77 2.55 -9.12 9.23
C SER A 77 3.06 -9.09 7.79
N LEU A 78 3.03 -7.93 7.12
CA LEU A 78 3.59 -7.74 5.79
C LEU A 78 5.09 -8.10 5.75
N LYS A 79 5.85 -7.74 6.79
CA LYS A 79 7.29 -8.09 6.88
C LYS A 79 7.53 -9.59 6.84
N LYS A 80 6.64 -10.38 7.42
CA LYS A 80 6.77 -11.83 7.46
C LYS A 80 6.47 -12.43 6.09
N GLN A 81 5.40 -12.02 5.42
CA GLN A 81 5.04 -12.60 4.12
C GLN A 81 6.06 -12.29 3.01
N THR A 82 6.63 -11.08 2.98
CA THR A 82 7.60 -10.70 1.94
C THR A 82 8.94 -11.43 2.08
N ASP A 83 9.34 -11.79 3.31
CA ASP A 83 10.56 -12.58 3.57
C ASP A 83 10.42 -14.01 3.02
N PHE A 84 9.22 -14.59 3.12
CA PHE A 84 8.89 -15.87 2.50
C PHE A 84 8.89 -15.80 0.95
N ASN A 85 8.43 -14.70 0.36
CA ASN A 85 8.41 -14.52 -1.10
C ASN A 85 9.75 -14.08 -1.70
N SER A 86 10.76 -13.75 -0.89
CA SER A 86 12.08 -13.31 -1.36
C SER A 86 13.13 -14.43 -1.37
N SER A 87 12.76 -15.64 -0.96
CA SER A 87 13.62 -16.83 -1.05
C SER A 87 13.30 -17.63 -2.32
N SER A 88 13.90 -17.26 -3.44
CA SER A 88 14.02 -18.10 -4.65
C SER A 88 15.35 -17.85 -5.34
#